data_AF-A0A9D1CZM1-F1
#
_entry.id   AF-A0A9D1CZM1-F1
#
_cell.length_a   1.000
_cell.length_b   1.000
_cell.length_c   1.000
_cell.angle_alpha   90.00
_cell.angle_beta   90.00
_cell.angle_gamma   90.00
#
_symmetry.space_group_name_H-M   'P 1'
#
loop_
_entity.id
_entity.type
_entity.pdbx_description
1 polymer ?
#
loop_
_entity_poly.entity_id
_entity_poly.type
_entity_poly.pdbx_seq_one_letter_code
_entity_poly.pdbx_strand_id
1 'polypeptide(L)'
;MLNINKGYNEKLKEACTALKEFLLKNRAEAKYMSIFEYDQEKHMKMEREQAFEEGWKAGEKSGRKAGEKTGEEKLLYLLIQKKCQKGLSMKEIAEVLETDEDTVKNLMEKHK
;
A
#
# COMPACT_ATOMS: atom_id res chain seq x y z
N MET A 1 11.04 19.27 -26.37
CA MET A 1 11.60 20.17 -27.42
C MET A 1 12.35 21.31 -26.74
N LEU A 2 13.68 21.32 -26.77
CA LEU A 2 14.47 22.48 -26.35
C LEU A 2 15.51 22.80 -27.44
N ASN A 3 15.22 23.86 -28.19
CA ASN A 3 16.13 24.43 -29.18
C ASN A 3 16.68 25.73 -28.59
N ILE A 4 17.89 25.68 -28.05
CA ILE A 4 18.62 26.87 -27.64
C ILE A 4 19.22 27.47 -28.92
N ASN A 5 18.58 28.54 -29.42
CA ASN A 5 19.01 29.38 -30.54
C ASN A 5 19.03 28.76 -31.95
N LYS A 6 17.83 28.54 -32.51
CA LYS A 6 17.58 28.09 -33.89
C LYS A 6 18.40 28.83 -34.96
N GLY A 7 18.56 30.15 -34.84
CA GLY A 7 19.27 30.97 -35.84
C GLY A 7 20.80 30.85 -35.83
N TYR A 8 21.40 30.55 -34.68
CA TYR A 8 22.86 30.36 -34.56
C TYR A 8 23.28 28.96 -35.05
N ASN A 9 22.44 27.95 -34.79
CA ASN A 9 22.69 26.58 -35.18
C ASN A 9 22.62 26.36 -36.71
N GLU A 10 21.82 27.15 -37.42
CA GLU A 10 21.71 27.08 -38.89
C GLU A 10 23.00 27.59 -39.56
N LYS A 11 23.50 28.76 -39.16
CA LYS A 11 24.76 29.33 -39.67
C LYS A 11 25.98 28.45 -39.36
N LEU A 12 26.01 27.83 -38.17
CA LEU A 12 27.11 26.95 -37.77
C LEU A 12 27.12 25.62 -38.57
N LYS A 13 25.93 25.11 -38.93
CA LYS A 13 25.77 23.93 -39.80
C LYS A 13 26.15 24.19 -41.24
N GLU A 14 25.89 25.39 -41.75
CA GLU A 14 26.27 25.79 -43.11
C GLU A 14 27.76 26.11 -43.22
N ALA A 15 28.37 26.67 -42.17
CA ALA A 15 29.78 27.07 -42.17
C ALA A 15 30.78 25.91 -42.03
N CYS A 16 30.36 24.71 -41.62
CA CYS A 16 31.27 23.59 -41.38
C CYS A 16 30.70 22.25 -41.90
N THR A 17 31.14 21.87 -43.10
CA THR A 17 30.76 20.61 -43.77
C THR A 17 31.10 19.38 -42.92
N ALA A 18 32.24 19.39 -42.22
CA ALA A 18 32.66 18.32 -41.32
C ALA A 18 31.71 18.17 -40.10
N LEU A 19 31.23 19.29 -39.55
CA LEU A 19 30.26 19.28 -38.45
C LEU A 19 28.90 18.75 -38.92
N LYS A 20 28.48 19.11 -40.14
CA LYS A 20 27.25 18.61 -40.77
C LYS A 20 27.30 17.09 -40.97
N GLU A 21 28.41 16.56 -41.48
CA GLU A 21 28.60 15.11 -41.66
C GLU A 21 28.66 14.34 -40.34
N PHE A 22 29.33 14.90 -39.32
CA PHE A 22 29.37 14.34 -37.98
C PHE A 22 27.98 14.27 -37.34
N LEU A 23 27.21 15.36 -37.42
CA LEU A 23 25.84 15.40 -36.89
C LEU A 23 24.87 14.49 -37.66
N LEU A 24 25.08 14.29 -38.97
CA LEU A 24 24.29 13.36 -39.77
C LEU A 24 24.62 11.89 -39.44
N LYS A 25 25.92 11.55 -39.30
CA LYS A 25 26.36 10.21 -38.89
C LYS A 25 25.85 9.82 -37.50
N ASN A 26 25.93 10.75 -36.55
CA ASN A 26 25.54 10.50 -35.15
C ASN A 26 24.05 10.74 -34.87
N ARG A 27 23.25 11.10 -35.89
CA ARG A 27 21.80 11.30 -35.75
C ARG A 27 21.06 10.02 -35.37
N ALA A 28 21.54 8.87 -35.85
CA ALA A 28 20.98 7.57 -35.51
C ALA A 28 21.22 7.23 -34.03
N GLU A 29 22.42 7.51 -33.52
CA GLU A 29 22.82 7.27 -32.14
C GLU A 29 22.11 8.22 -31.15
N ALA A 30 21.96 9.50 -31.53
CA ALA A 30 21.16 10.47 -30.78
C ALA A 30 19.66 10.10 -30.77
N LYS A 31 19.13 9.54 -31.87
CA LYS A 31 17.79 8.95 -31.90
C LYS A 31 17.70 7.71 -31.01
N TYR A 32 18.73 6.87 -30.99
CA TYR A 32 18.76 5.63 -30.20
C TYR A 32 18.87 5.86 -28.68
N MET A 33 19.57 6.91 -28.25
CA MET A 33 19.48 7.39 -26.87
C MET A 33 18.11 7.99 -26.54
N SER A 34 17.39 8.53 -27.54
CA SER A 34 16.09 9.18 -27.36
C SER A 34 14.88 8.23 -27.45
N ILE A 35 15.04 6.97 -27.88
CA ILE A 35 13.97 5.93 -27.81
C ILE A 35 13.91 5.24 -26.45
N PHE A 36 14.97 5.33 -25.64
CA PHE A 36 14.93 4.99 -24.22
C PHE A 36 14.67 6.26 -23.41
N GLU A 37 13.57 6.95 -23.69
CA GLU A 37 12.96 7.79 -22.67
C GLU A 37 12.50 6.83 -21.57
N TYR A 38 13.38 6.60 -20.60
CA TYR A 38 12.97 6.05 -19.31
C TYR A 38 11.91 7.00 -18.78
N ASP A 39 10.65 6.60 -18.96
CA ASP A 39 9.49 7.33 -18.50
C ASP A 39 9.44 7.20 -16.98
N GLN A 40 10.31 7.97 -16.32
CA GLN A 40 10.41 8.07 -14.86
C GLN A 40 9.04 8.32 -14.25
N GLU A 41 8.20 9.09 -14.94
CA GLU A 41 6.85 9.38 -14.50
C GLU A 41 5.99 8.11 -14.45
N LYS A 42 6.06 7.27 -15.49
CA LYS A 42 5.38 5.97 -15.50
C LYS A 42 5.89 5.03 -14.40
N HIS A 43 7.20 4.95 -14.18
CA HIS A 43 7.76 4.12 -13.09
C HIS A 43 7.35 4.61 -11.71
N MET A 44 7.50 5.91 -11.43
CA MET A 44 7.08 6.51 -10.16
C MET A 44 5.58 6.36 -9.93
N LYS A 45 4.76 6.41 -10.99
CA LYS A 45 3.32 6.18 -10.90
C LYS A 45 3.00 4.74 -10.53
N MET A 46 3.65 3.77 -11.19
CA MET A 46 3.47 2.35 -10.87
C MET A 46 3.88 2.02 -9.44
N GLU A 47 5.01 2.55 -8.96
CA GLU A 47 5.45 2.33 -7.57
C GLU A 47 4.46 2.92 -6.55
N ARG A 48 3.91 4.11 -6.83
CA ARG A 48 2.88 4.72 -5.97
C ARG A 48 1.59 3.93 -5.95
N GLU A 49 1.14 3.44 -7.10
CA GLU A 49 -0.07 2.61 -7.21
C GLU A 49 0.10 1.29 -6.45
N GLN A 50 1.25 0.63 -6.59
CA GLN A 50 1.59 -0.59 -5.85
C GLN A 50 1.62 -0.33 -4.33
N ALA A 51 2.32 0.72 -3.89
CA ALA A 51 2.38 1.08 -2.48
C ALA A 51 0.99 1.41 -1.90
N PHE A 52 0.14 2.08 -2.68
CA PHE A 52 -1.24 2.35 -2.28
C PHE A 52 -2.07 1.07 -2.16
N GLU A 53 -1.99 0.18 -3.15
CA GLU A 53 -2.74 -1.08 -3.15
C GLU A 53 -2.30 -2.01 -2.01
N GLU A 54 -1.00 -2.09 -1.75
CA GLU A 54 -0.44 -2.84 -0.62
C GLU A 54 -0.91 -2.24 0.71
N GLY A 55 -0.85 -0.92 0.86
CA GLY A 55 -1.34 -0.22 2.04
C GLY A 55 -2.83 -0.43 2.27
N TRP A 56 -3.64 -0.36 1.21
CA TRP A 56 -5.08 -0.62 1.27
C TRP A 56 -5.38 -2.06 1.71
N LYS A 57 -4.76 -3.05 1.06
CA LYS A 57 -4.93 -4.48 1.40
C LYS A 57 -4.48 -4.77 2.83
N ALA A 58 -3.37 -4.18 3.27
CA ALA A 58 -2.89 -4.33 4.64
C ALA A 58 -3.87 -3.71 5.65
N GLY A 59 -4.40 -2.51 5.34
CA GLY A 59 -5.41 -1.83 6.14
C GLY A 59 -6.71 -2.64 6.26
N GLU A 60 -7.25 -3.13 5.14
CA GLU A 60 -8.44 -3.96 5.11
C GLU A 60 -8.26 -5.25 5.91
N LYS A 61 -7.14 -5.96 5.71
CA LYS A 61 -6.83 -7.19 6.44
C LYS A 61 -6.69 -6.96 7.94
N SER A 62 -6.02 -5.87 8.32
CA SER A 62 -5.85 -5.49 9.72
C SER A 62 -7.19 -5.13 10.36
N GLY A 63 -7.98 -4.29 9.68
CA GLY A 63 -9.31 -3.87 10.14
C GLY A 63 -10.26 -5.05 10.29
N ARG A 64 -10.28 -5.97 9.33
CA ARG A 64 -11.09 -7.19 9.40
C ARG A 64 -10.72 -8.06 10.58
N LYS A 65 -9.42 -8.35 10.78
CA LYS A 65 -8.94 -9.14 11.93
C LYS A 65 -9.28 -8.48 13.27
N ALA A 66 -9.12 -7.16 13.37
CA ALA A 66 -9.47 -6.42 14.58
C ALA A 66 -10.98 -6.47 14.84
N GLY A 67 -11.80 -6.32 13.79
CA GLY A 67 -13.25 -6.44 13.86
C GLY A 67 -13.73 -7.83 14.27
N GLU A 68 -13.16 -8.89 13.69
CA GLU A 68 -13.46 -10.29 14.02
C GLU A 68 -13.17 -10.57 15.51
N LYS A 69 -11.96 -10.24 15.99
CA LYS A 69 -11.60 -10.39 17.41
C LYS A 69 -12.53 -9.62 18.35
N THR A 70 -12.84 -8.37 17.99
CA THR A 70 -13.77 -7.54 18.78
C THR A 70 -15.17 -8.15 18.81
N GLY A 71 -15.62 -8.76 17.70
CA GLY A 71 -16.89 -9.46 17.60
C GLY A 71 -16.94 -10.73 18.46
N GLU A 72 -15.88 -11.54 18.41
CA GLU A 72 -15.74 -12.75 19.22
C GLU A 72 -15.74 -12.44 20.71
N GLU A 73 -14.97 -11.43 21.15
CA GLU A 73 -14.97 -10.97 22.56
C GLU A 73 -16.37 -10.54 23.02
N LYS A 74 -17.09 -9.75 22.19
CA LYS A 74 -18.45 -9.31 22.50
C LYS A 74 -19.43 -10.48 22.59
N LEU A 75 -19.33 -11.45 21.68
CA LEU A 75 -20.18 -12.63 21.70
C LEU A 75 -19.94 -13.45 22.98
N LEU A 76 -18.67 -13.66 23.34
CA LEU A 76 -18.29 -14.38 24.54
C LEU A 76 -18.81 -13.66 25.81
N TYR A 77 -18.68 -12.34 25.88
CA TYR A 77 -19.26 -11.55 26.96
C TYR A 77 -20.79 -11.71 27.06
N LEU A 78 -21.52 -11.66 25.94
CA LEU A 78 -22.96 -11.85 25.93
C LEU A 78 -23.37 -13.26 26.39
N LEU A 79 -22.59 -14.28 26.04
CA LEU A 79 -22.82 -15.66 26.51
C LEU A 79 -22.60 -15.77 28.02
N ILE A 80 -21.51 -15.20 28.54
CA ILE A 80 -21.22 -15.14 29.97
C ILE A 80 -22.39 -14.45 30.70
N GLN A 81 -22.81 -13.27 30.23
CA GLN A 81 -23.91 -12.52 30.85
C GLN A 81 -25.22 -13.34 30.86
N LYS A 82 -25.56 -14.02 29.76
CA LYS A 82 -26.75 -14.89 29.69
C LYS A 82 -26.66 -16.08 30.64
N LYS A 83 -25.46 -16.66 30.85
CA LYS A 83 -25.26 -17.77 31.79
C LYS A 83 -25.29 -17.28 33.24
N CYS A 84 -24.74 -16.11 33.55
CA CYS A 84 -24.87 -15.46 34.86
C CYS A 84 -26.35 -15.19 35.21
N GLN A 85 -27.15 -14.71 34.25
CA GLN A 85 -28.60 -14.50 34.45
C GLN A 85 -29.36 -15.79 34.76
N LYS A 86 -28.84 -16.94 34.31
CA LYS A 86 -29.40 -18.27 34.63
C LYS A 86 -28.95 -18.80 35.99
N GLY A 87 -28.16 -18.02 36.75
CA GLY A 87 -27.72 -18.38 38.10
C GLY A 87 -26.48 -19.26 38.15
N LEU A 88 -25.76 -19.46 37.03
CA LEU A 88 -24.50 -20.22 37.04
C LEU A 88 -23.39 -19.42 37.72
N SER A 89 -22.55 -20.12 38.50
CA SER A 89 -21.34 -19.58 39.11
C SER A 89 -20.23 -19.36 38.07
N MET A 90 -19.25 -18.52 38.39
CA MET A 90 -18.13 -18.23 37.48
C MET A 90 -17.36 -19.50 37.06
N LYS A 91 -17.23 -20.47 37.96
CA LYS A 91 -16.56 -21.76 37.70
C LYS A 91 -17.32 -22.60 36.67
N GLU A 92 -18.63 -22.73 36.86
CA GLU A 92 -19.48 -23.48 35.94
C GLU A 92 -19.55 -22.79 34.57
N ILE A 93 -19.49 -21.46 34.51
CA ILE A 93 -19.45 -20.73 33.25
C ILE A 93 -18.14 -20.97 32.51
N ALA A 94 -17.01 -20.93 33.22
CA ALA A 94 -15.70 -21.22 32.66
C ALA A 94 -15.65 -22.64 32.09
N GLU A 95 -16.15 -23.62 32.84
CA GLU A 95 -16.24 -25.01 32.40
C GLU A 95 -17.17 -25.19 31.18
N VAL A 96 -18.37 -24.62 31.20
CA VAL A 96 -19.35 -24.73 30.11
C VAL A 96 -18.90 -24.03 28.83
N LEU A 97 -18.13 -22.94 28.95
CA LEU A 97 -17.62 -22.18 27.81
C LEU A 97 -16.19 -22.61 27.42
N GLU A 98 -15.66 -23.67 28.04
CA GLU A 98 -14.29 -24.19 27.82
C GLU A 98 -13.23 -23.07 27.86
N THR A 99 -13.38 -22.16 28.81
CA THR A 99 -12.53 -20.98 29.00
C THR A 99 -12.03 -20.93 30.45
N ASP A 100 -11.08 -20.05 30.72
CA ASP A 100 -10.54 -19.84 32.06
C ASP A 100 -11.42 -18.88 32.88
N GLU A 101 -11.45 -19.11 34.20
CA GLU A 101 -12.18 -18.26 35.16
C GLU A 101 -11.68 -16.79 35.10
N ASP A 102 -10.39 -16.60 34.83
CA ASP A 102 -9.78 -15.28 34.69
C ASP A 102 -10.33 -14.53 33.48
N THR A 103 -10.51 -15.17 32.33
CA THR A 103 -11.10 -14.58 31.13
C THR A 103 -12.56 -14.20 31.36
N VAL A 104 -13.32 -15.04 32.06
CA VAL A 104 -14.70 -14.71 32.47
C VAL A 104 -14.71 -13.46 33.34
N LYS A 105 -13.84 -13.40 34.35
CA LYS A 105 -13.72 -12.26 35.26
C LYS A 105 -13.27 -10.98 34.53
N ASN A 106 -12.24 -11.08 33.69
CA ASN A 106 -11.69 -9.97 32.92
C ASN A 106 -12.73 -9.39 31.96
N LEU A 107 -13.50 -10.23 31.25
CA LEU A 107 -14.56 -9.77 30.36
C LEU A 107 -15.71 -9.10 31.13
N MET A 108 -16.06 -9.62 32.31
CA MET A 108 -17.07 -9.04 33.17
C MET A 108 -16.63 -7.69 33.78
N GLU A 109 -15.34 -7.51 34.09
CA GLU A 109 -14.79 -6.25 34.57
C GLU A 109 -14.62 -5.21 33.45
N LYS A 110 -14.19 -5.64 32.26
CA LYS A 110 -14.00 -4.79 31.07
C LYS A 110 -15.31 -4.17 30.57
N HIS A 111 -16.44 -4.82 30.80
CA HIS A 111 -17.76 -4.42 30.33
C HIS A 111 -18.76 -4.06 31.45
N LYS A 112 -18.27 -3.92 32.68
CA LYS A 112 -19.03 -3.46 33.86
C LYS A 112 -19.36 -1.97 33.79
#